data_AF-A0A2H6FU20-F1
#
_entry.id   AF-A0A2H6FU20-F1
#
_cell.length_a   1.000
_cell.length_b   1.000
_cell.length_c   1.000
_cell.angle_alpha   90.00
_cell.angle_beta   90.00
_cell.angle_gamma   90.00
#
_symmetry.space_group_name_H-M   'P 1'
#
loop_
_entity.id
_entity.type
_entity.pdbx_description
1 polymer ?
#
loop_
_entity_poly.entity_id
_entity_poly.type
_entity_poly.pdbx_seq_one_letter_code
_entity_poly.pdbx_strand_id
1 'polypeptide(L)'
;MRISLGVIKDKCRQQKITLSELLKQAGVSRNAFYTLAREDSVLPKSVRAIAKSLNISPSEFLTEDNKEMEKMKLLLNKVDDIARKYKNIDRDNIRHTLLLMREPPIECLRRALTRGQKPHIHQK
;
A
#
# COMPACT_ATOMS: atom_id res chain seq x y z
N MET A 1 -9.49 2.68 -1.28
CA MET A 1 -8.78 3.96 -1.02
C MET A 1 -9.34 4.48 0.29
N ARG A 2 -8.52 4.93 1.21
CA ARG A 2 -8.99 5.43 2.51
C ARG A 2 -8.20 6.65 2.95
N ILE A 3 -8.68 7.30 4.01
CA ILE A 3 -8.00 8.45 4.60
C ILE A 3 -6.99 7.99 5.67
N SER A 4 -5.76 8.49 5.58
CA SER A 4 -4.71 8.31 6.59
C SER A 4 -4.92 9.23 7.78
N LEU A 5 -5.36 8.65 8.90
CA LEU A 5 -5.55 9.39 10.16
C LEU A 5 -4.26 9.99 10.73
N GLY A 6 -3.12 9.34 10.51
CA GLY A 6 -1.81 9.82 10.99
C GLY A 6 -1.45 11.14 10.35
N VAL A 7 -1.46 11.17 9.01
CA VAL A 7 -1.13 12.36 8.22
C VAL A 7 -2.05 13.54 8.56
N ILE A 8 -3.37 13.29 8.67
CA ILE A 8 -4.32 14.34 9.04
C ILE A 8 -4.06 14.88 10.45
N LYS A 9 -3.80 14.02 11.43
CA LYS A 9 -3.51 14.45 12.81
C LYS A 9 -2.20 15.25 12.88
N ASP A 10 -1.18 14.84 12.15
CA ASP A 10 0.10 15.55 12.11
C ASP A 10 -0.05 16.93 11.45
N LYS A 11 -0.83 17.03 10.37
CA LYS A 11 -1.16 18.32 9.74
C LYS A 11 -2.01 19.22 10.63
N CYS A 12 -3.00 18.67 11.34
CA CYS A 12 -3.77 19.42 12.34
C CYS A 12 -2.86 20.00 13.43
N ARG A 13 -1.89 19.20 13.93
CA ARG A 13 -0.90 19.65 14.92
C ARG A 13 -0.03 20.78 14.37
N GLN A 14 0.45 20.67 13.13
CA GLN A 14 1.25 21.72 12.48
C GLN A 14 0.48 23.04 12.35
N GLN A 15 -0.83 22.96 12.11
CA GLN A 15 -1.70 24.14 11.96
C GLN A 15 -2.33 24.60 13.28
N LYS A 16 -2.01 23.96 14.41
CA LYS A 16 -2.59 24.24 15.74
C LYS A 16 -4.12 24.22 15.77
N ILE A 17 -4.74 23.38 14.93
CA ILE A 17 -6.19 23.18 14.90
C ILE A 17 -6.54 21.78 15.41
N THR A 18 -7.72 21.64 15.98
CA THR A 18 -8.25 20.33 16.37
C THR A 18 -8.91 19.64 15.18
N LEU A 19 -8.98 18.31 15.21
CA LEU A 19 -9.69 17.54 14.20
C LEU A 19 -11.17 17.94 14.10
N SER A 20 -11.80 18.29 15.23
CA SER A 20 -13.20 18.74 15.24
C SER A 20 -13.38 20.08 14.52
N GLU A 21 -12.46 21.03 14.71
CA GLU A 21 -12.48 22.31 14.01
C GLU A 21 -12.25 22.14 12.52
N LEU A 22 -11.29 21.29 12.14
CA LEU A 22 -11.04 20.96 10.74
C LEU A 22 -12.31 20.43 10.06
N LEU A 23 -12.96 19.44 10.68
CA LEU A 23 -14.16 18.82 10.13
C LEU A 23 -15.32 19.82 10.01
N LYS A 24 -15.46 20.71 10.99
CA LYS A 24 -16.44 21.80 10.95
C LYS A 24 -16.16 22.78 9.80
N GLN A 25 -14.90 23.17 9.60
CA GLN A 25 -14.48 24.04 8.49
C GLN A 25 -14.67 23.37 7.13
N ALA A 26 -14.43 22.06 7.04
CA ALA A 26 -14.59 21.27 5.82
C ALA A 26 -16.07 20.90 5.53
N GLY A 27 -17.00 21.16 6.44
CA GLY A 27 -18.40 20.75 6.31
C GLY A 27 -18.60 19.24 6.31
N VAL A 28 -17.68 18.48 6.93
CA VAL A 28 -17.71 17.02 6.98
C VAL A 28 -18.13 16.58 8.38
N SER A 29 -19.16 15.73 8.48
CA SER A 29 -19.56 15.18 9.78
C SER A 29 -18.51 14.21 10.33
N ARG A 30 -18.38 14.10 11.66
CA ARG A 30 -17.45 13.13 12.26
C ARG A 30 -17.75 11.70 11.81
N ASN A 31 -19.02 11.34 11.69
CA ASN A 31 -19.42 10.02 11.23
C ASN A 31 -18.94 9.77 9.80
N ALA A 32 -19.18 10.72 8.89
CA ALA A 32 -18.67 10.62 7.53
C ALA A 32 -17.14 10.50 7.52
N PHE A 33 -16.42 11.30 8.31
CA PHE A 33 -14.97 11.20 8.41
C PHE A 33 -14.48 9.81 8.86
N TYR A 34 -15.07 9.25 9.91
CA TYR A 34 -14.67 7.93 10.39
C TYR A 34 -15.07 6.79 9.44
N THR A 35 -16.17 6.94 8.70
CA THR A 35 -16.53 6.02 7.60
C THR A 35 -15.45 6.07 6.52
N LEU A 36 -15.03 7.26 6.07
CA LEU A 36 -13.98 7.45 5.05
C LEU A 36 -12.59 6.96 5.52
N ALA A 37 -12.35 6.91 6.82
CA ALA A 37 -11.11 6.39 7.40
C ALA A 37 -11.11 4.85 7.54
N ARG A 38 -12.29 4.22 7.63
CA ARG A 38 -12.44 2.78 7.84
C ARG A 38 -12.74 2.02 6.55
N GLU A 39 -13.52 2.60 5.65
CA GLU A 39 -13.98 1.97 4.43
C GLU A 39 -13.13 2.38 3.22
N ASP A 40 -13.09 1.51 2.22
CA ASP A 40 -12.37 1.73 0.95
C ASP A 40 -13.06 2.72 -0.01
N SER A 41 -14.21 3.27 0.42
CA SER A 41 -15.04 4.19 -0.32
C SER A 41 -14.84 5.61 0.20
N VAL A 42 -14.12 6.44 -0.56
CA VAL A 42 -13.95 7.87 -0.28
C VAL A 42 -14.83 8.71 -1.19
N LEU A 43 -15.69 9.55 -0.60
CA LEU A 43 -16.50 10.51 -1.36
C LEU A 43 -15.64 11.68 -1.86
N PRO A 44 -15.58 11.97 -3.18
CA PRO A 44 -14.70 13.00 -3.74
C PRO A 44 -14.89 14.40 -3.15
N LYS A 45 -16.12 14.76 -2.76
CA LYS A 45 -16.44 16.06 -2.16
C LYS A 45 -15.78 16.24 -0.80
N SER A 46 -15.87 15.23 0.08
CA SER A 46 -15.29 15.28 1.42
C SER A 46 -13.76 15.32 1.38
N VAL A 47 -13.16 14.54 0.48
CA VAL A 47 -11.70 14.55 0.25
C VAL A 47 -11.23 15.94 -0.17
N ARG A 48 -11.90 16.55 -1.16
CA ARG A 48 -11.54 17.88 -1.65
C ARG A 48 -11.71 18.95 -0.57
N ALA A 49 -12.76 18.86 0.24
CA ALA A 49 -13.00 19.81 1.32
C ALA A 49 -11.92 19.73 2.41
N ILE A 50 -11.56 18.52 2.84
CA ILE A 50 -10.48 18.28 3.83
C ILE A 50 -9.14 18.77 3.28
N ALA A 51 -8.81 18.43 2.03
CA ALA A 51 -7.59 18.87 1.36
C ALA A 51 -7.48 20.40 1.31
N LYS A 52 -8.59 21.08 0.95
CA LYS A 52 -8.66 22.54 0.92
C LYS A 52 -8.48 23.16 2.31
N SER A 53 -9.12 22.61 3.34
CA SER A 53 -8.98 23.10 4.71
C SER A 53 -7.58 22.91 5.29
N LEU A 54 -6.91 21.79 4.96
CA LEU A 54 -5.54 21.53 5.37
C LEU A 54 -4.48 22.15 4.44
N ASN A 55 -4.87 22.73 3.31
CA ASN A 55 -3.96 23.23 2.28
C ASN A 55 -2.90 22.19 1.84
N ILE A 56 -3.34 20.96 1.61
CA ILE A 56 -2.49 19.84 1.15
C ILE A 56 -3.12 19.15 -0.06
N SER A 57 -2.31 18.42 -0.83
CA SER A 57 -2.84 17.58 -1.91
C SER A 57 -3.64 16.39 -1.34
N PRO A 58 -4.78 16.00 -1.95
CA PRO A 58 -5.46 14.74 -1.62
C PRO A 58 -4.53 13.52 -1.57
N SER A 59 -3.54 13.45 -2.47
CA SER A 59 -2.59 12.34 -2.53
C SER A 59 -1.71 12.20 -1.29
N GLU A 60 -1.55 13.25 -0.48
CA GLU A 60 -0.71 13.20 0.72
C GLU A 60 -1.36 12.41 1.87
N PHE A 61 -2.69 12.37 1.93
CA PHE A 61 -3.42 11.71 3.00
C PHE A 61 -4.34 10.59 2.53
N LEU A 62 -4.51 10.41 1.22
CA LEU A 62 -5.17 9.23 0.67
C LEU A 62 -4.17 8.06 0.66
N THR A 63 -4.56 6.96 1.30
CA THR A 63 -3.84 5.70 1.25
C THR A 63 -4.59 4.71 0.36
N GLU A 64 -3.86 4.08 -0.54
CA GLU A 64 -4.32 2.89 -1.22
C GLU A 64 -3.97 1.68 -0.36
N ASP A 65 -4.99 0.96 0.10
CA ASP A 65 -4.80 -0.33 0.77
C ASP A 65 -4.45 -1.41 -0.24
N ASN A 66 -3.26 -1.31 -0.82
CA ASN A 66 -2.72 -2.39 -1.63
C ASN A 66 -2.00 -3.38 -0.72
N LYS A 67 -2.78 -4.28 -0.09
CA LYS A 67 -2.27 -5.38 0.74
C LYS A 67 -1.18 -6.19 0.02
N GLU A 68 -1.25 -6.29 -1.31
CA GLU A 68 -0.23 -6.97 -2.11
C GLU A 68 1.08 -6.18 -2.18
N MET A 69 1.02 -4.85 -2.31
CA MET A 69 2.23 -4.01 -2.21
C MET A 69 2.88 -4.11 -0.83
N GLU A 70 2.11 -4.11 0.26
CA GLU A 70 2.68 -4.27 1.61
C GLU A 70 3.30 -5.65 1.81
N LYS A 71 2.66 -6.73 1.34
CA LYS A 71 3.25 -8.08 1.34
C LYS A 71 4.56 -8.14 0.55
N MET A 72 4.61 -7.47 -0.60
CA MET A 72 5.80 -7.37 -1.45
C MET A 72 6.92 -6.58 -0.77
N LYS A 73 6.60 -5.46 -0.11
CA LYS A 73 7.55 -4.68 0.68
C LYS A 73 8.17 -5.50 1.81
N LEU A 74 7.34 -6.24 2.55
CA LEU A 74 7.81 -7.18 3.58
C LEU A 74 8.67 -8.32 3.01
N LEU A 75 8.40 -8.77 1.78
CA LEU A 75 9.24 -9.75 1.10
C LEU A 75 10.63 -9.16 0.82
N LEU A 76 10.69 -7.98 0.20
CA LEU A 76 11.93 -7.31 -0.17
C LEU A 76 12.80 -6.97 1.05
N ASN A 77 12.19 -6.51 2.15
CA ASN A 77 12.94 -6.27 3.39
C ASN A 77 13.64 -7.54 3.89
N LYS A 78 12.96 -8.69 3.86
CA LYS A 78 13.57 -9.98 4.23
C LYS A 78 14.69 -10.39 3.27
N VAL A 79 14.52 -10.12 1.97
CA VAL A 79 15.57 -10.37 0.96
C VAL A 79 16.81 -9.55 1.32
N ASP A 80 16.65 -8.27 1.62
CA ASP A 80 17.75 -7.37 1.94
C ASP A 80 18.45 -7.74 3.26
N ASP A 81 17.70 -8.24 4.24
CA ASP A 81 18.28 -8.75 5.50
C ASP A 81 19.14 -10.00 5.28
N ILE A 82 18.67 -10.95 4.45
CA ILE A 82 19.41 -12.17 4.13
C ILE A 82 20.63 -11.85 3.28
N ALA A 83 20.50 -10.98 2.27
CA ALA A 83 21.60 -10.55 1.41
C ALA A 83 22.70 -9.84 2.22
N ARG A 84 22.33 -9.03 3.23
CA ARG A 84 23.29 -8.42 4.15
C ARG A 84 24.01 -9.44 5.03
N LYS A 85 23.31 -10.49 5.46
CA LYS A 85 23.87 -11.55 6.32
C LYS A 85 24.81 -12.51 5.56
N TYR A 86 24.57 -12.72 4.26
CA TYR A 86 25.34 -13.66 3.44
C TYR A 86 25.83 -13.00 2.14
N LYS A 87 27.12 -12.63 2.10
CA LYS A 87 27.75 -11.85 1.01
C LYS A 87 27.81 -12.52 -0.37
N ASN A 88 27.67 -13.85 -0.45
CA ASN A 88 27.86 -14.62 -1.70
C ASN A 88 26.55 -15.19 -2.28
N ILE A 89 25.39 -14.73 -1.82
CA ILE A 89 24.10 -15.23 -2.29
C ILE A 89 23.47 -14.23 -3.24
N ASP A 90 23.02 -14.73 -4.38
CA ASP A 90 22.29 -13.94 -5.37
C ASP A 90 20.93 -13.47 -4.81
N ARG A 91 20.69 -12.16 -4.92
CA ARG A 91 19.49 -11.51 -4.38
C ARG A 91 18.21 -11.97 -5.06
N ASP A 92 18.25 -12.22 -6.37
CA ASP A 92 17.10 -12.69 -7.14
C ASP A 92 16.77 -14.14 -6.77
N ASN A 93 17.77 -14.98 -6.51
CA ASN A 93 17.55 -16.33 -6.00
C ASN A 93 16.87 -16.32 -4.63
N ILE A 94 17.28 -15.43 -3.71
CA ILE A 94 16.63 -15.26 -2.40
C ILE A 94 15.18 -14.81 -2.59
N ARG A 95 14.96 -13.76 -3.39
CA ARG A 95 13.62 -13.23 -3.69
C ARG A 95 12.72 -14.31 -4.28
N HIS A 96 13.21 -15.05 -5.27
CA HIS A 96 12.44 -16.09 -5.94
C HIS A 96 12.07 -17.23 -4.98
N THR A 97 13.03 -17.69 -4.17
CA THR A 97 12.81 -18.74 -3.19
C THR A 97 11.79 -18.33 -2.13
N LEU A 98 11.95 -17.13 -1.55
CA LEU A 98 11.00 -16.63 -0.54
C LEU A 98 9.60 -16.40 -1.12
N LEU A 99 9.50 -16.04 -2.41
CA LEU A 99 8.21 -15.91 -3.09
C LEU A 99 7.53 -17.28 -3.22
N LEU A 100 8.24 -18.31 -3.69
CA LEU A 100 7.71 -19.67 -3.83
C LEU A 100 7.26 -20.26 -2.49
N MET A 101 8.01 -20.01 -1.42
CA MET A 101 7.66 -20.48 -0.07
C MET A 101 6.37 -19.86 0.49
N ARG A 102 5.92 -18.72 -0.05
CA ARG A 102 4.68 -18.04 0.37
C ARG A 102 3.46 -18.44 -0.48
N GLU A 103 3.67 -19.14 -1.58
CA GLU A 103 2.60 -19.52 -2.48
C GLU A 103 2.05 -20.92 -2.15
N PRO A 104 0.74 -21.15 -2.38
CA PRO A 104 0.18 -22.49 -2.30
C PRO A 104 0.92 -23.44 -3.26
N PRO A 105 1.11 -24.72 -2.91
CA PRO A 105 1.78 -25.70 -3.78
C PRO A 105 1.18 -25.77 -5.19
N ILE A 106 -0.14 -25.61 -5.30
CA ILE A 106 -0.85 -25.60 -6.58
C ILE A 106 -0.45 -24.42 -7.47
N GLU A 107 -0.18 -23.24 -6.90
CA GLU A 107 0.26 -22.06 -7.65
C GLU A 107 1.72 -22.19 -8.11
N CYS A 108 2.57 -22.80 -7.28
CA CYS A 108 3.94 -23.16 -7.67
C CYS A 108 3.94 -24.11 -8.88
N LEU A 109 3.10 -25.14 -8.86
CA LEU A 109 2.94 -26.07 -9.98
C LEU A 109 2.40 -25.39 -11.23
N ARG A 110 1.36 -24.56 -11.11
CA ARG A 110 0.82 -23.77 -12.23
C ARG A 110 1.89 -22.89 -12.86
N ARG A 111 2.67 -22.16 -12.06
CA ARG A 111 3.78 -21.33 -12.54
C ARG A 111 4.85 -22.14 -13.25
N ALA A 112 5.24 -23.29 -12.68
CA ALA A 112 6.24 -24.17 -13.28
C ALA A 112 5.75 -24.70 -14.65
N LEU A 113 4.48 -25.12 -14.73
CA LEU A 113 3.86 -25.56 -15.97
C LEU A 113 3.77 -24.43 -17.00
N THR A 114 3.36 -23.22 -16.62
CA THR A 114 3.34 -22.05 -17.52
C THR A 114 4.73 -21.71 -18.07
N ARG A 115 5.79 -21.83 -17.23
CA ARG A 115 7.17 -21.66 -17.70
C ARG A 115 7.58 -22.79 -18.65
N GLY A 116 7.22 -24.03 -18.32
CA GLY A 116 7.48 -25.23 -19.12
C GLY A 116 6.64 -25.35 -20.40
N GLN A 117 5.59 -24.54 -20.57
CA GLN A 117 4.80 -24.41 -21.81
C GLN A 117 5.35 -23.37 -22.79
N LYS A 118 6.34 -22.57 -22.40
CA LYS A 118 7.05 -21.66 -23.31
C LYS A 118 8.20 -22.26 -24.19
N PRO A 119 8.44 -23.58 -24.36
CA PRO A 119 9.65 -24.04 -25.04
C PRO A 119 9.55 -24.11 -26.58
N HIS A 120 8.50 -23.58 -27.24
CA HIS A 120 8.37 -23.69 -28.71
C HIS A 120 8.07 -22.39 -29.48
N ILE A 121 8.60 -21.23 -29.05
CA ILE A 121 8.56 -19.99 -29.88
C ILE A 121 9.87 -19.78 -30.69
N HIS A 122 10.82 -20.73 -30.61
CA HIS A 122 11.96 -20.79 -31.53
C HIS A 122 11.93 -22.11 -32.31
N GLN A 123 11.12 -22.16 -33.36
CA GLN A 123 11.41 -23.00 -34.52
C GLN A 123 11.68 -22.06 -35.70
N LYS A 124 12.92 -22.12 -36.20
CA LYS A 124 13.30 -21.66 -37.53
C LYS A 124 12.72 -22.60 -38.57
#